data_AF-A0A2C4HN13-F1
#
_entry.id   AF-A0A2C4HN13-F1
#
_cell.length_a   1.000
_cell.length_b   1.000
_cell.length_c   1.000
_cell.angle_alpha   90.00
_cell.angle_beta   90.00
_cell.angle_gamma   90.00
#
_symmetry.space_group_name_H-M   'P 1'
#
loop_
_entity.id
_entity.type
_entity.pdbx_description
1 polymer ?
#
loop_
_entity_poly.entity_id
_entity_poly.type
_entity_poly.pdbx_seq_one_letter_code
_entity_poly.pdbx_strand_id
1 'polypeptide(L)'
;MEQKVWHFPPPMVVKKLSQETEQQLFYDLANEFSNILQCDVNINRGLPIRFEYDSTPVHYHSKQFELSLLLRKEYYFDEYPESLIKIAWLGVHPHNLGYGTKLMKRFLQLLSRTSYERVILDTRDEDGRRFWRRLGFVPACGDSHLDYFFKIPH
;
A
#
# COMPACT_ATOMS: atom_id res chain seq x y z
N MET A 1 -19.13 -48.63 15.70
CA MET A 1 -18.98 -47.56 14.71
C MET A 1 -17.99 -46.56 15.27
N GLU A 2 -16.79 -46.49 14.70
CA GLU A 2 -15.80 -45.50 15.10
C GLU A 2 -16.13 -44.15 14.45
N GLN A 3 -16.24 -43.09 15.25
CA GLN A 3 -16.40 -41.73 14.76
C GLN A 3 -15.08 -41.27 14.13
N LYS A 4 -15.05 -41.10 12.81
CA LYS A 4 -13.97 -40.36 12.13
C LYS A 4 -14.06 -38.90 12.52
N VAL A 5 -13.21 -38.47 13.45
CA VAL A 5 -13.00 -37.06 13.77
C VAL A 5 -12.13 -36.46 12.69
N TRP A 6 -12.67 -35.49 11.96
CA TRP A 6 -11.92 -34.72 10.96
C TRP A 6 -11.13 -33.63 11.68
N HIS A 7 -9.81 -33.82 11.75
CA HIS A 7 -8.90 -32.77 12.21
C HIS A 7 -8.62 -31.84 11.04
N PHE A 8 -9.26 -30.66 11.04
CA PHE A 8 -8.82 -29.59 10.17
C PHE A 8 -7.42 -29.16 10.62
N PRO A 9 -6.44 -29.02 9.71
CA PRO A 9 -5.18 -28.42 10.07
C PRO A 9 -5.47 -27.03 10.66
N PRO A 10 -4.76 -26.62 11.72
CA PRO A 10 -4.88 -25.27 12.22
C PRO A 10 -4.69 -24.29 11.04
N PRO A 11 -5.44 -23.17 11.00
CA PRO A 11 -5.29 -22.18 9.94
C PRO A 11 -3.80 -21.88 9.81
N MET A 12 -3.27 -21.99 8.60
CA MET A 12 -1.89 -21.62 8.34
C MET A 12 -1.72 -20.21 8.87
N VAL A 13 -0.99 -20.07 9.97
CA VAL A 13 -0.60 -18.77 10.51
C VAL A 13 0.16 -18.13 9.37
N VAL A 14 -0.47 -17.16 8.70
CA VAL A 14 0.16 -16.37 7.66
C VAL A 14 1.40 -15.80 8.32
N LYS A 15 2.57 -16.34 7.96
CA LYS A 15 3.84 -15.89 8.52
C LYS A 15 3.96 -14.43 8.11
N LYS A 16 3.62 -13.52 9.02
CA LYS A 16 3.91 -12.09 8.85
C LYS A 16 5.39 -11.99 8.51
N LEU A 17 5.69 -11.34 7.39
CA LEU A 17 7.06 -11.18 6.92
C LEU A 17 7.91 -10.52 8.01
N SER A 18 9.21 -10.83 8.05
CA SER A 18 10.12 -10.06 8.88
C SER A 18 10.15 -8.60 8.40
N GLN A 19 10.42 -7.67 9.31
CA GLN A 19 10.55 -6.25 8.99
C GLN A 19 11.58 -6.00 7.87
N GLU A 20 12.70 -6.73 7.86
CA GLU A 20 13.69 -6.69 6.79
C GLU A 20 13.11 -7.13 5.44
N THR A 21 12.31 -8.19 5.43
CA THR A 21 11.68 -8.68 4.19
C THR A 21 10.64 -7.70 3.67
N GLU A 22 9.83 -7.11 4.56
CA GLU A 22 8.88 -6.06 4.16
C GLU A 22 9.60 -4.82 3.63
N GLN A 23 10.69 -4.41 4.28
CA GLN A 23 11.51 -3.31 3.81
C GLN A 23 12.05 -3.58 2.40
N GLN A 24 12.54 -4.81 2.15
CA GLN A 24 13.02 -5.20 0.83
C GLN A 24 11.92 -5.10 -0.23
N LEU A 25 10.68 -5.47 0.09
CA LEU A 25 9.55 -5.34 -0.84
C LEU A 25 9.35 -3.90 -1.32
N PHE A 26 9.54 -2.89 -0.45
CA PHE A 26 9.41 -1.49 -0.87
C PHE A 26 10.54 -1.05 -1.80
N TYR A 27 11.76 -1.59 -1.67
CA TYR A 27 12.84 -1.38 -2.63
C TYR A 27 12.56 -2.09 -3.96
N ASP A 28 12.10 -3.34 -3.90
CA ASP A 28 11.75 -4.11 -5.10
C ASP A 28 10.65 -3.42 -5.90
N LEU A 29 9.69 -2.78 -5.21
CA LEU A 29 8.65 -1.97 -5.84
C LEU A 29 9.23 -0.78 -6.65
N ALA A 30 10.34 -0.17 -6.20
CA ALA A 30 11.00 0.89 -6.96
C ALA A 30 11.56 0.35 -8.29
N ASN A 31 12.09 -0.87 -8.30
CA ASN A 31 12.55 -1.55 -9.52
C ASN A 31 11.37 -1.86 -10.45
N GLU A 32 10.25 -2.36 -9.90
CA GLU A 32 9.04 -2.60 -10.69
C GLU A 32 8.49 -1.31 -11.31
N PHE A 33 8.46 -0.22 -10.55
CA PHE A 33 8.04 1.09 -11.07
C PHE A 33 8.98 1.60 -12.16
N SER A 34 10.29 1.42 -11.98
CA SER A 34 11.27 1.77 -13.00
C SER A 34 11.04 1.02 -14.31
N ASN A 35 10.73 -0.27 -14.22
CA ASN A 35 10.39 -1.11 -15.39
C ASN A 35 9.10 -0.66 -16.08
N ILE A 36 8.08 -0.25 -15.32
CA ILE A 36 6.81 0.24 -15.87
C ILE A 36 6.99 1.58 -16.60
N LEU A 37 7.78 2.46 -16.01
CA LEU A 37 7.97 3.83 -16.49
C LEU A 37 9.11 3.96 -17.51
N GLN A 38 9.93 2.91 -17.66
CA GLN A 38 11.15 2.92 -18.46
C GLN A 38 12.10 4.06 -18.08
N CYS A 39 12.20 4.35 -16.78
CA CYS A 39 13.10 5.35 -16.21
C CYS A 39 13.41 5.02 -14.74
N ASP A 40 14.54 5.51 -14.23
CA ASP A 40 14.94 5.24 -12.85
C ASP A 40 14.01 5.93 -11.84
N VAL A 41 13.38 5.11 -10.99
CA VAL A 41 12.60 5.55 -9.83
C VAL A 41 13.45 5.45 -8.59
N ASN A 42 13.76 6.60 -7.99
CA ASN A 42 14.50 6.68 -6.74
C ASN A 42 13.55 6.58 -5.55
N ILE A 43 13.94 5.81 -4.55
CA ILE A 43 13.23 5.70 -3.28
C ILE A 43 13.99 6.46 -2.19
N ASN A 44 13.30 7.30 -1.43
CA ASN A 44 13.84 8.13 -0.34
C ASN A 44 15.13 8.89 -0.71
N ARG A 45 15.32 9.24 -1.99
CA ARG A 45 16.55 9.85 -2.52
C ARG A 45 17.82 9.04 -2.20
N GLY A 46 17.71 7.72 -2.16
CA GLY A 46 18.80 6.79 -1.84
C GLY A 46 19.04 6.59 -0.34
N LEU A 47 18.28 7.27 0.53
CA LEU A 47 18.36 7.06 1.98
C LEU A 47 17.60 5.80 2.40
N PRO A 48 18.06 5.06 3.42
CA PRO A 48 17.40 3.84 3.86
C PRO A 48 16.02 4.12 4.45
N ILE A 49 15.05 3.25 4.16
CA ILE A 49 13.75 3.24 4.85
C ILE A 49 13.97 2.83 6.31
N ARG A 50 13.44 3.60 7.27
CA ARG A 50 13.58 3.33 8.71
C ARG A 50 12.24 2.94 9.31
N PHE A 51 12.05 1.66 9.55
CA PHE A 51 10.85 1.07 10.17
C PHE A 51 10.83 1.18 11.71
N GLU A 52 11.86 1.79 12.30
CA GLU A 52 12.03 2.00 13.74
C GLU A 52 11.06 3.03 14.33
N TYR A 53 10.32 3.75 13.49
CA TYR A 53 9.38 4.79 13.89
C TYR A 53 7.94 4.31 13.72
N ASP A 54 7.04 4.78 14.59
CA ASP A 54 5.59 4.51 14.54
C ASP A 54 4.98 4.86 13.18
N SER A 55 5.58 5.85 12.52
CA SER A 55 5.27 6.23 11.15
C SER A 55 6.53 6.35 10.31
N THR A 56 6.58 5.58 9.22
CA THR A 56 7.72 5.53 8.31
C THR A 56 7.34 6.15 6.96
N PRO A 57 7.93 7.28 6.57
CA PRO A 57 7.71 7.85 5.24
C PRO A 57 8.49 7.05 4.19
N VAL A 58 7.83 6.80 3.06
CA VAL A 58 8.44 6.21 1.86
C VAL A 58 8.06 7.05 0.65
N HIS A 59 9.07 7.57 -0.04
CA HIS A 59 8.91 8.47 -1.18
C HIS A 59 9.54 7.84 -2.41
N TYR A 60 8.74 7.61 -3.44
CA TYR A 60 9.21 7.25 -4.77
C TYR A 60 9.19 8.48 -5.67
N HIS A 61 10.26 8.69 -6.43
CA HIS A 61 10.38 9.85 -7.31
C HIS A 61 11.19 9.54 -8.57
N SER A 62 10.66 10.00 -9.70
CA SER A 62 11.36 10.15 -10.98
C SER A 62 10.89 11.43 -11.67
N LYS A 63 11.45 11.76 -12.82
CA LYS A 63 11.06 12.97 -13.60
C LYS A 63 9.55 13.05 -13.91
N GLN A 64 8.88 11.90 -13.98
CA GLN A 64 7.49 11.80 -14.44
C GLN A 64 6.57 11.07 -13.44
N PHE A 65 7.05 10.80 -12.23
CA PHE A 65 6.29 10.06 -11.23
C PHE A 65 6.72 10.44 -9.82
N GLU A 66 5.73 10.62 -8.95
CA GLU A 66 5.92 10.82 -7.53
C GLU A 66 4.87 10.01 -6.75
N LEU A 67 5.30 9.28 -5.73
CA LEU A 67 4.41 8.60 -4.79
C LEU A 67 4.96 8.80 -3.38
N SER A 68 4.16 9.37 -2.49
CA SER A 68 4.51 9.50 -1.08
C SER A 68 3.56 8.64 -0.25
N LEU A 69 4.16 7.74 0.51
CA LEU A 69 3.49 6.84 1.44
C LEU A 69 3.88 7.20 2.87
N LEU A 70 2.94 7.03 3.79
CA LEU A 70 3.19 6.99 5.21
C LEU A 70 2.77 5.61 5.72
N LEU A 71 3.76 4.78 6.01
CA LEU A 71 3.54 3.46 6.58
C LEU A 71 3.33 3.61 8.08
N ARG A 72 2.23 3.10 8.62
CA ARG A 72 1.93 3.16 10.06
C ARG A 72 1.66 1.77 10.58
N LYS A 73 2.48 1.33 11.55
CA LYS A 73 2.36 -0.01 12.14
C LYS A 73 1.64 0.00 13.49
N GLU A 74 1.51 1.15 14.17
CA GLU A 74 0.91 1.23 15.51
C GLU A 74 -0.13 2.37 15.68
N TYR A 75 -1.35 1.97 16.08
CA TYR A 75 -2.29 2.46 17.12
C TYR A 75 -2.36 3.94 17.56
N TYR A 76 -1.92 4.93 16.80
CA TYR A 76 -2.01 6.34 17.26
C TYR A 76 -3.36 7.03 17.05
N PHE A 77 -4.33 6.33 16.46
CA PHE A 77 -5.73 6.78 16.43
C PHE A 77 -6.58 5.63 16.95
N ASP A 78 -7.32 5.85 18.03
CA ASP A 78 -8.32 4.90 18.57
C ASP A 78 -9.33 4.42 17.49
N GLU A 79 -9.35 5.10 16.35
CA GLU A 79 -10.15 4.82 15.16
C GLU A 79 -9.68 3.59 14.35
N TYR A 80 -8.38 3.22 14.37
CA TYR A 80 -7.86 2.11 13.54
C TYR A 80 -6.85 1.21 14.29
N PRO A 81 -7.28 0.04 14.80
CA PRO A 81 -6.43 -0.91 15.52
C PRO A 81 -5.44 -1.70 14.64
N GLU A 82 -5.39 -1.41 13.34
CA GLU A 82 -4.73 -2.21 12.31
C GLU A 82 -3.53 -1.47 11.69
N SER A 83 -2.49 -2.21 11.27
CA SER A 83 -1.40 -1.65 10.47
C SER A 83 -1.93 -1.12 9.13
N LEU A 84 -1.63 0.14 8.81
CA LEU A 84 -2.15 0.81 7.61
C LEU A 84 -1.08 1.54 6.82
N ILE A 85 -1.36 1.77 5.54
CA ILE A 85 -0.57 2.63 4.66
C ILE A 85 -1.42 3.81 4.22
N LYS A 86 -0.95 5.03 4.47
CA LYS A 86 -1.55 6.24 3.90
C LYS A 86 -0.83 6.62 2.60
N ILE A 87 -1.57 6.75 1.51
CA ILE A 87 -1.08 7.43 0.30
C ILE A 87 -1.27 8.93 0.53
N ALA A 88 -0.17 9.63 0.77
CA ALA A 88 -0.16 11.07 0.98
C ALA A 88 -0.16 11.85 -0.35
N TRP A 89 0.44 11.29 -1.39
CA TRP A 89 0.55 11.93 -2.70
C TRP A 89 0.76 10.90 -3.81
N LEU A 90 0.13 11.11 -4.96
CA LEU A 90 0.39 10.39 -6.20
C LEU A 90 0.35 11.39 -7.37
N GLY A 91 1.48 11.53 -8.08
CA GLY A 91 1.61 12.29 -9.31
C GLY A 91 2.19 11.40 -10.41
N VAL A 92 1.58 11.40 -11.60
CA VAL A 92 2.03 10.58 -12.74
C VAL A 92 1.90 11.38 -14.02
N HIS A 93 3.00 11.52 -14.74
CA HIS A 93 3.09 12.18 -16.03
C HIS A 93 3.70 11.24 -17.09
N PRO A 94 3.41 11.45 -18.38
CA PRO A 94 2.27 12.23 -18.87
C PRO A 94 0.93 11.57 -18.49
N HIS A 95 -0.14 12.37 -18.44
CA HIS A 95 -1.47 11.88 -18.07
C HIS A 95 -2.07 11.00 -19.18
N ASN A 96 -3.10 10.22 -18.86
CA ASN A 96 -3.90 9.42 -19.82
C ASN A 96 -3.17 8.28 -20.56
N LEU A 97 -1.96 7.89 -20.13
CA LEU A 97 -1.26 6.70 -20.66
C LEU A 97 -1.47 5.43 -19.81
N GLY A 98 -2.30 5.52 -18.76
CA GLY A 98 -2.60 4.40 -17.87
C GLY A 98 -1.47 4.01 -16.92
N TYR A 99 -0.37 4.76 -16.85
CA TYR A 99 0.74 4.50 -15.93
C TYR A 99 0.30 4.48 -14.47
N GLY A 100 -0.51 5.44 -14.03
CA GLY A 100 -1.02 5.47 -12.65
C GLY A 100 -1.76 4.19 -12.28
N THR A 101 -2.63 3.68 -13.17
CA THR A 101 -3.33 2.41 -12.93
C THR A 101 -2.37 1.22 -12.87
N LYS A 102 -1.36 1.16 -13.76
CA LYS A 102 -0.38 0.07 -13.77
C LYS A 102 0.48 0.06 -12.50
N LEU A 103 1.01 1.22 -12.11
CA LEU A 103 1.81 1.40 -10.90
C LEU A 103 1.01 1.03 -9.65
N MET A 104 -0.21 1.58 -9.51
CA MET A 104 -1.02 1.30 -8.34
C MET A 104 -1.50 -0.15 -8.26
N LYS A 105 -1.78 -0.80 -9.40
CA LYS A 105 -2.08 -2.24 -9.40
C LYS A 105 -0.90 -3.07 -8.90
N ARG A 106 0.34 -2.75 -9.30
CA ARG A 106 1.53 -3.43 -8.78
C ARG A 106 1.73 -3.19 -7.30
N PHE A 107 1.61 -1.95 -6.86
CA PHE A 107 1.64 -1.60 -5.45
C PHE A 107 0.64 -2.43 -4.64
N LEU A 108 -0.64 -2.40 -5.00
CA LEU A 108 -1.69 -3.13 -4.29
C LEU A 108 -1.48 -4.65 -4.31
N GLN A 109 -0.96 -5.20 -5.42
CA GLN A 109 -0.58 -6.62 -5.49
C GLN A 109 0.54 -6.96 -4.51
N LEU A 110 1.58 -6.12 -4.42
CA LEU A 110 2.69 -6.33 -3.48
C LEU A 110 2.23 -6.28 -2.03
N LEU A 111 1.27 -5.41 -1.70
CA LEU A 111 0.74 -5.28 -0.34
C LEU A 111 0.07 -6.55 0.20
N SER A 112 -0.49 -7.41 -0.66
CA SER A 112 -1.06 -8.71 -0.23
C SER A 112 -0.03 -9.60 0.50
N ARG A 113 1.26 -9.35 0.29
CA ARG A 113 2.37 -10.09 0.91
C ARG A 113 2.84 -9.47 2.23
N THR A 114 2.38 -8.27 2.56
CA THR A 114 2.81 -7.52 3.74
C THR A 114 1.89 -7.77 4.94
N SER A 115 2.25 -7.25 6.11
CA SER A 115 1.42 -7.25 7.33
C SER A 115 0.45 -6.07 7.43
N TYR A 116 0.37 -5.21 6.42
CA TYR A 116 -0.59 -4.11 6.38
C TYR A 116 -1.97 -4.63 6.00
N GLU A 117 -2.99 -4.16 6.71
CA GLU A 117 -4.39 -4.60 6.52
C GLU A 117 -5.18 -3.65 5.61
N ARG A 118 -4.75 -2.38 5.53
CA ARG A 118 -5.49 -1.33 4.81
C ARG A 118 -4.60 -0.29 4.15
N VAL A 119 -5.07 0.23 3.02
CA VAL A 119 -4.57 1.47 2.41
C VAL A 119 -5.62 2.56 2.54
N ILE A 120 -5.23 3.75 2.97
CA ILE A 120 -6.09 4.92 3.09
C ILE A 120 -5.56 6.08 2.25
N LEU A 121 -6.45 6.98 1.83
CA LEU A 121 -6.09 8.19 1.11
C LEU A 121 -7.18 9.26 1.24
N ASP A 122 -6.75 10.50 1.01
CA ASP A 122 -7.62 11.67 0.90
C ASP A 122 -7.68 12.09 -0.59
N THR A 123 -8.88 12.36 -1.11
CA THR A 123 -9.05 12.77 -2.53
C THR A 123 -10.14 13.82 -2.69
N ARG A 124 -9.74 14.98 -3.23
CA ARG A 124 -10.57 16.19 -3.24
C ARG A 124 -11.34 16.41 -4.53
N ASP A 125 -10.84 15.88 -5.65
CA ASP A 125 -11.43 16.08 -6.98
C ASP A 125 -12.13 14.81 -7.50
N GLU A 126 -13.12 15.01 -8.39
CA GLU A 126 -13.95 13.92 -8.90
C GLU A 126 -13.17 12.95 -9.80
N ASP A 127 -12.12 13.41 -10.48
CA ASP A 127 -11.28 12.56 -11.33
C ASP A 127 -10.44 11.60 -10.48
N GLY A 128 -9.80 12.10 -9.43
CA GLY A 128 -9.12 11.31 -8.41
C GLY A 128 -10.06 10.28 -7.78
N ARG A 129 -11.27 10.70 -7.36
CA ARG A 129 -12.28 9.78 -6.81
C ARG A 129 -12.66 8.68 -7.78
N ARG A 130 -12.83 8.99 -9.07
CA ARG A 130 -13.13 7.99 -10.11
C ARG A 130 -11.95 7.04 -10.33
N PHE A 131 -10.73 7.56 -10.33
CA PHE A 131 -9.51 6.76 -10.44
C PHE A 131 -9.40 5.74 -9.29
N TRP A 132 -9.54 6.20 -8.04
CA TRP A 132 -9.41 5.33 -6.87
C TRP A 132 -10.54 4.30 -6.78
N ARG A 133 -11.79 4.67 -7.09
CA ARG A 133 -12.90 3.71 -7.19
C ARG A 133 -12.65 2.57 -8.17
N ARG A 134 -12.04 2.87 -9.33
CA ARG A 134 -11.66 1.85 -10.33
C ARG A 134 -10.58 0.89 -9.84
N LEU A 135 -9.79 1.30 -8.83
CA LEU A 135 -8.79 0.48 -8.16
C LEU A 135 -9.35 -0.30 -6.97
N GLY A 136 -10.65 -0.15 -6.67
CA GLY A 136 -11.32 -0.86 -5.58
C GLY A 136 -11.36 -0.10 -4.26
N PHE A 137 -10.95 1.17 -4.24
CA PHE A 137 -11.13 2.00 -3.04
C PHE A 137 -12.60 2.37 -2.87
N VAL A 138 -13.07 2.33 -1.63
CA VAL A 138 -14.43 2.70 -1.24
C VAL A 138 -14.40 3.92 -0.32
N PRO A 139 -15.40 4.81 -0.40
CA PRO A 139 -15.47 5.95 0.49
C PRO A 139 -15.69 5.49 1.94
N ALA A 140 -15.08 6.17 2.90
CA ALA A 140 -15.40 5.93 4.31
C ALA A 140 -16.78 6.58 4.61
N CYS A 141 -17.68 5.82 5.22
CA CYS A 141 -18.97 6.35 5.66
C CYS A 141 -18.79 7.02 7.04
N GLY A 142 -18.89 8.35 7.09
CA GLY A 142 -19.14 9.07 8.35
C GLY A 142 -17.94 9.55 9.16
N ASP A 143 -16.70 9.27 8.74
CA ASP A 143 -15.49 9.77 9.41
C ASP A 143 -14.92 11.02 8.73
N SER A 144 -14.70 12.10 9.48
CA SER A 144 -14.20 13.39 8.98
C SER A 144 -12.72 13.40 8.56
N HIS A 145 -12.01 12.28 8.76
CA HIS A 145 -10.56 12.17 8.57
C HIS A 145 -10.15 11.13 7.51
N LEU A 146 -11.11 10.41 6.94
CA LEU A 146 -10.90 9.45 5.85
C LEU A 146 -11.82 9.77 4.67
N ASP A 147 -11.27 10.00 3.49
CA ASP A 147 -12.11 10.04 2.30
C ASP A 147 -12.31 8.63 1.73
N TYR A 148 -11.24 7.84 1.55
CA TYR A 148 -11.28 6.53 0.89
C TYR A 148 -10.35 5.50 1.51
N PHE A 149 -10.76 4.23 1.45
CA PHE A 149 -9.94 3.10 1.89
C PHE A 149 -10.01 1.89 0.96
N PHE A 150 -8.98 1.05 1.03
CA PHE A 150 -8.87 -0.25 0.36
C PHE A 150 -8.43 -1.29 1.39
N LYS A 151 -9.23 -2.36 1.57
CA LYS A 151 -8.85 -3.50 2.41
C LYS A 151 -7.91 -4.41 1.63
N ILE A 152 -6.75 -4.71 2.22
CA ILE A 152 -5.75 -5.57 1.57
C ILE A 152 -6.22 -7.03 1.65
N PRO A 153 -6.27 -7.75 0.52
CA PRO A 153 -6.58 -9.18 0.52
C PRO A 153 -5.33 -9.97 0.92
N HIS A 154 -5.45 -10.81 1.94
CA HIS A 154 -4.46 -11.80 2.38
C HIS A 154 -4.90 -13.22 2.02
#